data_AF-A0A118DP02-F1
#
_entry.id   AF-A0A118DP02-F1
#
_cell.length_a   1.000
_cell.length_b   1.000
_cell.length_c   1.000
_cell.angle_alpha   90.00
_cell.angle_beta   90.00
_cell.angle_gamma   90.00
#
_symmetry.space_group_name_H-M   'P 1'
#
loop_
_entity.id
_entity.type
_entity.pdbx_description
1 polymer ?
#
loop_
_entity_poly.entity_id
_entity_poly.type
_entity_poly.pdbx_seq_one_letter_code
_entity_poly.pdbx_strand_id
1 'polypeptide(L)'
;MFTRLREDIATIRERDPAARSAWEVLTCYPGLHALMFHRIAHACWRANWRWLGRFVSQIGRWMTGIEIHPGATLGRRVFIDHGMGVVIGETAVVGDDCTIYQGVTLGGTSLARGAKRHPTLGRGVIVGAGAKVLGGFTIGEGAKIGSNAVVVKPVPAGGTAVGNPARIVLPVAAEQRAPERSAFCAYGITPNADDPMSLAIHGLIDHAAKEARRVDEIVAALEQLGTHLNALQGVDGAQLDLRRLSAVLEGSALER
;
A
#
# COMPACT_ATOMS: atom_id res chain seq x y z
N MET A 1 24.74 -10.06 -25.67
CA MET A 1 23.34 -9.63 -25.94
C MET A 1 22.39 -10.83 -25.99
N PHE A 2 22.69 -11.84 -26.81
CA PHE A 2 21.85 -13.05 -26.96
C PHE A 2 21.63 -13.86 -25.66
N THR A 3 22.65 -13.99 -24.81
CA THR A 3 22.52 -14.68 -23.51
C THR A 3 21.47 -14.00 -22.62
N ARG A 4 21.44 -12.67 -22.59
CA ARG A 4 20.45 -11.91 -21.80
C ARG A 4 19.05 -12.06 -22.36
N LEU A 5 18.88 -11.98 -23.69
CA LEU A 5 17.58 -12.20 -24.33
C LEU A 5 17.03 -13.60 -24.02
N ARG A 6 17.89 -14.63 -24.08
CA ARG A 6 17.51 -15.99 -23.72
C ARG A 6 17.08 -16.11 -22.25
N GLU A 7 17.81 -15.46 -21.34
CA GLU A 7 17.44 -15.40 -19.92
C GLU A 7 16.10 -14.70 -19.69
N ASP A 8 15.84 -13.57 -20.36
CA ASP A 8 14.58 -12.85 -20.21
C ASP A 8 13.40 -13.69 -20.72
N ILE A 9 13.54 -14.32 -21.90
CA ILE A 9 12.50 -15.22 -22.44
C ILE A 9 12.27 -16.40 -21.51
N ALA A 10 13.32 -17.01 -20.97
CA ALA A 10 13.20 -18.12 -20.02
C ALA A 10 12.47 -17.68 -18.74
N THR A 11 12.81 -16.50 -18.22
CA THR A 11 12.19 -15.93 -17.01
C THR A 11 10.70 -15.68 -17.22
N ILE A 12 10.32 -15.12 -18.37
CA ILE A 12 8.90 -14.88 -18.71
C ILE A 12 8.15 -16.22 -18.74
N ARG A 13 8.71 -17.24 -19.39
CA ARG A 13 8.08 -18.57 -19.47
C ARG A 13 7.97 -19.29 -18.12
N GLU A 14 8.88 -19.00 -17.19
CA GLU A 14 8.84 -19.57 -15.84
C GLU A 14 7.81 -18.87 -14.95
N ARG A 15 7.68 -17.54 -15.09
CA ARG A 15 6.85 -16.71 -14.20
C ARG A 15 5.45 -16.43 -14.71
N ASP A 16 5.22 -16.51 -16.01
CA ASP A 16 3.92 -16.29 -16.63
C ASP A 16 3.32 -17.61 -17.15
N PRO A 17 2.29 -18.16 -16.48
CA PRO A 17 1.58 -19.35 -16.93
C PRO A 17 0.94 -19.21 -18.34
N ALA A 18 0.71 -17.99 -18.81
CA ALA A 18 0.11 -17.74 -20.13
C ALA A 18 1.12 -17.92 -21.27
N ALA A 19 2.43 -17.89 -21.00
CA ALA A 19 3.48 -17.95 -22.02
C ALA A 19 3.63 -19.38 -22.60
N ARG A 20 3.01 -19.65 -23.76
CA ARG A 20 3.00 -21.01 -24.32
C ARG A 20 4.29 -21.36 -25.05
N SER A 21 4.92 -20.39 -25.72
CA SER A 21 6.13 -20.63 -26.51
C SER A 21 7.14 -19.47 -26.45
N ALA A 22 8.41 -19.77 -26.72
CA ALA A 22 9.44 -18.74 -26.82
C ALA A 22 9.21 -17.76 -27.98
N TRP A 23 8.57 -18.23 -29.07
CA TRP A 23 8.21 -17.40 -30.21
C TRP A 23 7.15 -16.36 -29.82
N GLU A 24 6.07 -16.81 -29.17
CA GLU A 24 5.03 -15.94 -28.63
C GLU A 24 5.60 -14.90 -27.67
N VAL A 25 6.49 -15.32 -26.75
CA VAL A 25 7.17 -14.40 -25.85
C VAL A 25 8.00 -13.36 -26.62
N LEU A 26 8.73 -13.79 -27.65
CA LEU A 26 9.53 -12.88 -28.46
C LEU A 26 8.69 -11.90 -29.27
N THR A 27 7.52 -12.30 -29.77
CA THR A 27 6.71 -11.47 -30.68
C THR A 27 5.60 -10.67 -30.02
N CYS A 28 5.10 -11.11 -28.86
CA CYS A 28 3.85 -10.59 -28.28
C CYS A 28 4.01 -10.00 -26.88
N TYR A 29 5.19 -10.07 -26.24
CA TYR A 29 5.36 -9.55 -24.88
C TYR A 29 5.93 -8.11 -24.88
N PRO A 30 5.11 -7.09 -24.58
CA PRO A 30 5.55 -5.69 -24.60
C PRO A 30 6.63 -5.42 -23.55
N GLY A 31 6.59 -6.11 -22.41
CA GLY A 31 7.62 -6.03 -21.38
C GLY A 31 9.02 -6.40 -21.90
N LEU A 32 9.12 -7.48 -22.67
CA LEU A 32 10.37 -7.90 -23.28
C LEU A 32 10.88 -6.85 -24.30
N HIS A 33 9.98 -6.37 -25.16
CA HIS A 33 10.32 -5.36 -26.16
C HIS A 33 10.80 -4.06 -25.51
N ALA A 34 10.16 -3.61 -24.44
CA ALA A 34 10.57 -2.42 -23.71
C ALA A 34 11.98 -2.56 -23.12
N LEU A 35 12.32 -3.73 -22.57
CA LEU A 35 13.68 -4.01 -22.10
C LEU A 35 14.71 -3.99 -23.24
N MET A 36 14.36 -4.49 -24.42
CA MET A 36 15.23 -4.45 -25.61
C MET A 36 15.47 -3.01 -26.07
N PHE A 37 14.41 -2.20 -26.22
CA PHE A 37 14.53 -0.78 -26.55
C PHE A 37 15.34 -0.02 -25.51
N HIS A 38 15.08 -0.26 -24.22
CA HIS A 38 15.83 0.37 -23.14
C HIS A 38 17.32 0.04 -23.21
N ARG A 39 17.72 -1.20 -23.52
CA ARG A 39 19.13 -1.57 -23.65
C ARG A 39 19.85 -0.77 -24.74
N ILE A 40 19.19 -0.56 -25.88
CA ILE A 40 19.72 0.28 -26.97
C ILE A 40 19.78 1.73 -26.51
N ALA A 41 18.68 2.25 -25.97
CA ALA A 41 18.59 3.62 -25.47
C ALA A 41 19.66 3.93 -24.39
N HIS A 42 19.85 3.01 -23.45
CA HIS A 42 20.83 3.08 -22.37
C HIS A 42 22.27 3.02 -22.89
N ALA A 43 22.54 2.20 -23.93
CA ALA A 43 23.83 2.20 -24.60
C ALA A 43 24.14 3.56 -25.24
N CYS A 44 23.19 4.14 -25.98
CA CYS A 44 23.32 5.49 -26.54
C CYS A 44 23.53 6.54 -25.43
N TRP A 45 22.78 6.43 -24.33
CA TRP A 45 22.89 7.33 -23.19
C TRP A 45 24.28 7.30 -22.54
N ARG A 46 24.83 6.10 -22.31
CA ARG A 46 26.19 5.92 -21.78
C ARG A 46 27.28 6.37 -22.75
N ALA A 47 27.03 6.31 -24.06
CA ALA A 47 27.91 6.84 -25.09
C ALA A 47 27.79 8.38 -25.27
N ASN A 48 27.11 9.08 -24.37
CA ASN A 48 26.81 10.52 -24.44
C ASN A 48 25.93 10.97 -25.62
N TRP A 49 25.34 10.04 -26.38
CA TRP A 49 24.33 10.33 -27.40
C TRP A 49 22.95 10.49 -26.76
N ARG A 50 22.83 11.49 -25.87
CA ARG A 50 21.66 11.68 -24.98
C ARG A 50 20.36 11.85 -25.74
N TRP A 51 20.36 12.65 -26.81
CA TRP A 51 19.18 12.85 -27.65
C TRP A 51 18.72 11.54 -28.28
N LEU A 52 19.65 10.79 -28.88
CA LEU A 52 19.33 9.50 -29.51
C LEU A 52 18.80 8.49 -28.49
N GLY A 53 19.42 8.42 -27.29
CA GLY A 53 18.91 7.61 -26.20
C GLY A 53 17.47 7.96 -25.84
N ARG A 54 17.15 9.26 -25.72
CA ARG A 54 15.77 9.71 -25.46
C ARG A 54 14.83 9.37 -26.60
N PHE A 55 15.24 9.59 -27.85
CA PHE A 55 14.42 9.28 -29.02
C PHE A 55 14.08 7.79 -29.09
N VAL A 56 15.06 6.90 -28.93
CA VAL A 56 14.84 5.44 -28.87
C VAL A 56 13.92 5.06 -27.71
N SER A 57 14.07 5.68 -26.53
CA SER A 57 13.14 5.42 -25.41
C SER A 57 11.69 5.82 -25.72
N GLN A 58 11.49 6.88 -26.52
CA GLN A 58 10.14 7.31 -26.91
C GLN A 58 9.51 6.38 -27.94
N ILE A 59 10.31 5.84 -28.88
CA ILE A 59 9.84 4.77 -29.78
C ILE A 59 9.42 3.55 -28.97
N GLY A 60 10.24 3.11 -28.02
CA GLY A 60 9.92 2.00 -27.13
C GLY A 60 8.61 2.24 -26.36
N ARG A 61 8.43 3.44 -25.79
CA ARG A 61 7.19 3.85 -25.11
C ARG A 61 5.98 3.82 -26.05
N TRP A 62 6.12 4.34 -27.26
CA TRP A 62 5.03 4.37 -28.23
C TRP A 62 4.58 2.96 -28.64
N MET A 63 5.53 2.04 -28.86
CA MET A 63 5.22 0.67 -29.26
C MET A 63 4.69 -0.21 -28.13
N THR A 64 5.09 0.04 -26.88
CA THR A 64 4.84 -0.89 -25.75
C THR A 64 3.95 -0.32 -24.64
N GLY A 65 3.76 1.00 -24.59
CA GLY A 65 3.11 1.68 -23.47
C GLY A 65 3.95 1.74 -22.18
N ILE A 66 5.20 1.28 -22.22
CA ILE A 66 6.15 1.26 -21.09
C ILE A 66 7.19 2.36 -21.27
N GLU A 67 7.26 3.29 -20.32
CA GLU A 67 8.25 4.36 -20.34
C GLU A 67 9.44 4.02 -19.43
N ILE A 68 10.62 3.82 -20.02
CA ILE A 68 11.86 3.61 -19.28
C ILE A 68 12.87 4.68 -19.70
N HIS A 69 13.26 5.53 -18.75
CA HIS A 69 14.27 6.54 -19.04
C HIS A 69 15.61 5.88 -19.41
N PRO A 70 16.35 6.38 -20.43
CA PRO A 70 17.63 5.79 -20.83
C PRO A 70 18.69 5.76 -19.73
N GLY A 71 18.63 6.71 -18.80
CA GLY A 71 19.52 6.77 -17.63
C GLY A 71 19.23 5.73 -16.53
N ALA A 72 18.05 5.09 -16.55
CA ALA A 72 17.71 4.06 -15.57
C ALA A 72 18.67 2.87 -15.69
N THR A 73 18.94 2.21 -14.57
CA THR A 73 19.78 1.00 -14.53
C THR A 73 18.91 -0.21 -14.23
N LEU A 74 18.88 -1.17 -15.15
CA LEU A 74 18.13 -2.42 -15.00
C LEU A 74 19.09 -3.61 -14.88
N GLY A 75 18.82 -4.46 -13.90
CA GLY A 75 19.49 -5.74 -13.69
C GLY A 75 19.12 -6.80 -14.73
N ARG A 76 19.43 -8.05 -14.41
CA ARG A 76 19.12 -9.22 -15.21
C ARG A 76 17.74 -9.78 -14.85
N ARG A 77 17.05 -10.38 -15.82
CA ARG A 77 15.78 -11.10 -15.58
C ARG A 77 14.72 -10.22 -14.90
N VAL A 78 14.74 -8.92 -15.21
CA VAL A 78 13.66 -8.02 -14.83
C VAL A 78 12.45 -8.43 -15.67
N PHE A 79 11.35 -8.75 -15.00
CA PHE A 79 10.12 -9.14 -15.64
C PHE A 79 9.11 -7.98 -15.54
N ILE A 80 8.70 -7.44 -16.69
CA ILE A 80 7.64 -6.43 -16.76
C ILE A 80 6.40 -7.14 -17.31
N ASP A 81 5.44 -7.41 -16.44
CA ASP A 81 4.22 -8.14 -16.78
C ASP A 81 3.08 -7.19 -17.11
N HIS A 82 2.36 -7.46 -18.21
CA HIS A 82 1.39 -6.61 -18.89
C HIS A 82 1.92 -5.22 -19.34
N GLY A 83 2.62 -4.50 -18.45
CA GLY A 83 3.50 -3.38 -18.74
C GLY A 83 2.84 -2.04 -19.05
N MET A 84 1.59 -2.02 -19.51
CA MET A 84 0.91 -0.77 -19.89
C MET A 84 0.95 0.26 -18.74
N GLY A 85 1.43 1.48 -19.04
CA GLY A 85 1.49 2.58 -18.06
C GLY A 85 2.60 2.45 -17.02
N VAL A 86 3.56 1.54 -17.19
CA VAL A 86 4.77 1.50 -16.36
C VAL A 86 5.66 2.71 -16.68
N VAL A 87 6.14 3.40 -15.64
CA VAL A 87 7.02 4.57 -15.75
C VAL A 87 8.24 4.38 -14.83
N ILE A 88 9.43 4.32 -15.42
CA ILE A 88 10.71 4.15 -14.71
C ILE A 88 11.60 5.37 -14.98
N GLY A 89 11.84 6.16 -13.94
CA GLY A 89 12.56 7.43 -14.08
C GLY A 89 14.08 7.32 -14.16
N GLU A 90 14.72 8.46 -14.46
CA GLU A 90 16.13 8.57 -14.86
C GLU A 90 17.14 7.93 -13.91
N THR A 91 16.98 8.13 -12.60
CA THR A 91 17.96 7.66 -11.60
C THR A 91 17.50 6.38 -10.90
N ALA A 92 16.49 5.70 -11.46
CA ALA A 92 15.97 4.46 -10.93
C ALA A 92 17.00 3.34 -11.11
N VAL A 93 17.11 2.48 -10.11
CA VAL A 93 17.91 1.26 -10.17
C VAL A 93 16.97 0.10 -9.88
N VAL A 94 16.90 -0.86 -10.79
CA VAL A 94 16.08 -2.07 -10.62
C VAL A 94 17.04 -3.26 -10.56
N GLY A 95 17.05 -3.96 -9.43
CA GLY A 95 17.89 -5.13 -9.21
C GLY A 95 17.52 -6.32 -10.09
N ASP A 96 18.34 -7.37 -10.01
CA ASP A 96 18.07 -8.63 -10.70
C ASP A 96 16.76 -9.26 -10.24
N ASP A 97 16.11 -10.04 -11.10
CA ASP A 97 14.95 -10.87 -10.77
C ASP A 97 13.71 -10.09 -10.28
N CYS A 98 13.67 -8.76 -10.42
CA CYS A 98 12.49 -7.97 -10.06
C CYS A 98 11.30 -8.26 -10.98
N THR A 99 10.09 -8.22 -10.43
CA THR A 99 8.84 -8.26 -11.21
C THR A 99 8.10 -6.94 -11.05
N ILE A 100 7.67 -6.33 -12.16
CA ILE A 100 6.96 -5.06 -12.21
C ILE A 100 5.67 -5.24 -13.02
N TYR A 101 4.53 -4.97 -12.40
CA TYR A 101 3.22 -5.06 -13.07
C TYR A 101 2.82 -3.75 -13.75
N GLN A 102 1.72 -3.78 -14.51
CA GLN A 102 1.14 -2.62 -15.20
C GLN A 102 0.87 -1.44 -14.27
N GLY A 103 0.95 -0.22 -14.80
CA GLY A 103 0.62 1.02 -14.09
C GLY A 103 1.58 1.43 -12.96
N VAL A 104 2.70 0.72 -12.80
CA VAL A 104 3.70 1.03 -11.78
C VAL A 104 4.47 2.31 -12.11
N THR A 105 4.75 3.13 -11.11
CA THR A 105 5.64 4.29 -11.25
C THR A 105 6.80 4.21 -10.27
N LEU A 106 8.02 4.21 -10.80
CA LEU A 106 9.27 4.44 -10.06
C LEU A 106 9.66 5.91 -10.25
N GLY A 107 9.06 6.77 -9.43
CA GLY A 107 9.01 8.22 -9.60
C GLY A 107 10.00 8.98 -8.73
N GLY A 108 10.29 10.22 -9.15
CA GLY A 108 11.13 11.16 -8.43
C GLY A 108 10.33 12.15 -7.58
N THR A 109 10.88 12.56 -6.44
CA THR A 109 10.26 13.58 -5.56
C THR A 109 11.04 14.90 -5.51
N SER A 110 12.27 14.93 -6.03
CA SER A 110 13.14 16.11 -6.03
C SER A 110 13.22 16.77 -7.40
N LEU A 111 13.29 18.11 -7.42
CA LEU A 111 13.50 18.93 -8.61
C LEU A 111 14.99 19.13 -8.94
N ALA A 112 15.89 18.72 -8.04
CA ALA A 112 17.33 18.88 -8.24
C ALA A 112 17.83 17.99 -9.38
N ARG A 113 18.37 18.62 -10.43
CA ARG A 113 18.91 17.92 -11.60
C ARG A 113 20.17 17.15 -11.22
N GLY A 114 20.29 15.91 -11.69
CA GLY A 114 21.47 15.06 -11.48
C GLY A 114 21.53 14.34 -10.12
N ALA A 115 20.71 14.73 -9.14
CA ALA A 115 20.64 14.03 -7.86
C ALA A 115 19.83 12.72 -7.96
N LYS A 116 20.19 11.74 -7.11
CA LYS A 116 19.39 10.53 -6.90
C LYS A 116 18.02 10.93 -6.36
N ARG A 117 16.97 10.59 -7.10
CA ARG A 117 15.59 11.01 -6.79
C ARG A 117 14.56 9.91 -7.03
N HIS A 118 14.91 8.88 -7.78
CA HIS A 118 14.07 7.71 -8.06
C HIS A 118 14.52 6.51 -7.22
N PRO A 119 13.65 5.53 -6.99
CA PRO A 119 13.94 4.43 -6.07
C PRO A 119 15.06 3.50 -6.56
N THR A 120 15.59 2.74 -5.62
CA THR A 120 16.46 1.58 -5.85
C THR A 120 15.71 0.33 -5.40
N LEU A 121 15.43 -0.60 -6.31
CA LEU A 121 14.85 -1.91 -5.98
C LEU A 121 15.97 -2.93 -5.80
N GLY A 122 15.98 -3.61 -4.66
CA GLY A 122 16.86 -4.77 -4.42
C GLY A 122 16.51 -5.95 -5.34
N ARG A 123 17.30 -7.02 -5.25
CA ARG A 123 17.04 -8.26 -6.02
C ARG A 123 15.66 -8.83 -5.67
N GLY A 124 14.96 -9.39 -6.66
CA GLY A 124 13.72 -10.15 -6.44
C GLY A 124 12.54 -9.33 -5.92
N VAL A 125 12.60 -7.99 -5.98
CA VAL A 125 11.49 -7.14 -5.53
C VAL A 125 10.30 -7.31 -6.48
N ILE A 126 9.10 -7.45 -5.90
CA ILE A 126 7.84 -7.51 -6.65
C ILE A 126 7.08 -6.20 -6.43
N VAL A 127 6.74 -5.52 -7.52
CA VAL A 127 5.97 -4.27 -7.49
C VAL A 127 4.60 -4.50 -8.14
N GLY A 128 3.57 -4.58 -7.31
CA GLY A 128 2.18 -4.84 -7.68
C GLY A 128 1.58 -3.79 -8.60
N ALA A 129 0.49 -4.17 -9.27
CA ALA A 129 -0.13 -3.36 -10.31
C ALA A 129 -0.57 -1.99 -9.77
N GLY A 130 -0.29 -0.92 -10.51
CA GLY A 130 -0.67 0.44 -10.15
C GLY A 130 0.13 1.07 -9.01
N ALA A 131 1.08 0.37 -8.38
CA ALA A 131 1.84 0.91 -7.26
C ALA A 131 2.71 2.13 -7.65
N LYS A 132 2.90 3.04 -6.71
CA LYS A 132 3.71 4.26 -6.87
C LYS A 132 4.83 4.25 -5.83
N VAL A 133 6.08 4.10 -6.27
CA VAL A 133 7.27 4.17 -5.41
C VAL A 133 7.99 5.48 -5.72
N LEU A 134 7.92 6.43 -4.79
CA LEU A 134 8.28 7.83 -5.03
C LEU A 134 9.41 8.26 -4.11
N GLY A 135 10.60 8.50 -4.67
CA GLY A 135 11.74 9.04 -3.94
C GLY A 135 13.04 8.26 -4.08
N GLY A 136 14.15 8.87 -3.68
CA GLY A 136 15.52 8.37 -3.85
C GLY A 136 15.98 7.36 -2.79
N PHE A 137 15.11 6.44 -2.36
CA PHE A 137 15.42 5.45 -1.31
C PHE A 137 15.41 4.01 -1.84
N THR A 138 15.83 3.08 -0.98
CA THR A 138 15.94 1.66 -1.31
C THR A 138 14.72 0.86 -0.83
N ILE A 139 14.26 -0.04 -1.69
CA ILE A 139 13.37 -1.16 -1.37
C ILE A 139 14.24 -2.40 -1.23
N GLY A 140 14.20 -3.04 -0.06
CA GLY A 140 15.06 -4.17 0.28
C GLY A 140 14.84 -5.39 -0.61
N GLU A 141 15.84 -6.27 -0.64
CA GLU A 141 15.79 -7.52 -1.40
C GLU A 141 14.56 -8.37 -1.04
N GLY A 142 13.89 -8.94 -2.04
CA GLY A 142 12.72 -9.80 -1.88
C GLY A 142 11.49 -9.10 -1.30
N ALA A 143 11.52 -7.78 -1.13
CA ALA A 143 10.37 -7.03 -0.66
C ALA A 143 9.23 -7.04 -1.67
N LYS A 144 8.01 -6.90 -1.16
CA LYS A 144 6.77 -6.90 -1.96
C LYS A 144 6.05 -5.57 -1.77
N ILE A 145 5.69 -4.94 -2.88
CA ILE A 145 4.86 -3.74 -2.88
C ILE A 145 3.49 -4.15 -3.39
N GLY A 146 2.45 -3.97 -2.58
CA GLY A 146 1.09 -4.32 -2.97
C GLY A 146 0.56 -3.43 -4.08
N SER A 147 -0.44 -3.94 -4.80
CA SER A 147 -1.15 -3.16 -5.82
C SER A 147 -1.69 -1.84 -5.29
N ASN A 148 -1.60 -0.80 -6.11
CA ASN A 148 -2.00 0.58 -5.80
C ASN A 148 -1.37 1.18 -4.53
N ALA A 149 -0.35 0.54 -3.95
CA ALA A 149 0.34 1.09 -2.79
C ALA A 149 1.12 2.36 -3.16
N VAL A 150 1.14 3.35 -2.26
CA VAL A 150 1.93 4.58 -2.43
C VAL A 150 3.07 4.58 -1.43
N VAL A 151 4.24 4.17 -1.89
CA VAL A 151 5.45 3.99 -1.08
C VAL A 151 6.30 5.25 -1.14
N VAL A 152 6.44 5.90 0.00
CA VAL A 152 7.22 7.15 0.18
C VAL A 152 8.34 7.02 1.21
N LYS A 153 8.58 5.80 1.71
CA LYS A 153 9.62 5.46 2.69
C LYS A 153 10.28 4.14 2.32
N PRO A 154 11.53 3.88 2.79
CA PRO A 154 12.20 2.60 2.59
C PRO A 154 11.37 1.41 3.08
N VAL A 155 11.50 0.28 2.41
CA VAL A 155 10.90 -1.01 2.82
C VAL A 155 12.04 -1.98 3.11
N PRO A 156 12.07 -2.65 4.28
CA PRO A 156 13.13 -3.59 4.62
C PRO A 156 13.11 -4.83 3.71
N ALA A 157 14.22 -5.57 3.67
CA ALA A 157 14.31 -6.82 2.92
C ALA A 157 13.24 -7.83 3.38
N GLY A 158 12.60 -8.51 2.43
CA GLY A 158 11.48 -9.43 2.66
C GLY A 158 10.19 -8.76 3.17
N GLY A 159 10.19 -7.46 3.45
CA GLY A 159 9.02 -6.73 3.94
C GLY A 159 7.94 -6.58 2.87
N THR A 160 6.69 -6.48 3.30
CA THR A 160 5.56 -6.20 2.41
C THR A 160 5.01 -4.80 2.70
N ALA A 161 4.83 -3.95 1.70
CA ALA A 161 4.26 -2.62 1.87
C ALA A 161 2.95 -2.47 1.09
N VAL A 162 1.86 -2.11 1.78
CA VAL A 162 0.50 -2.02 1.22
C VAL A 162 -0.20 -0.73 1.63
N GLY A 163 -1.18 -0.28 0.85
CA GLY A 163 -2.00 0.89 1.14
C GLY A 163 -1.46 2.23 0.64
N ASN A 164 -2.24 3.29 0.84
CA ASN A 164 -1.91 4.66 0.45
C ASN A 164 -2.21 5.63 1.61
N PRO A 165 -1.19 6.21 2.28
CA PRO A 165 0.24 5.92 2.13
C PRO A 165 0.59 4.51 2.62
N ALA A 166 1.62 3.91 2.03
CA ALA A 166 1.96 2.52 2.30
C ALA A 166 2.46 2.30 3.73
N ARG A 167 2.00 1.20 4.34
CA ARG A 167 2.48 0.70 5.64
C ARG A 167 3.17 -0.63 5.44
N ILE A 168 4.21 -0.87 6.21
CA ILE A 168 4.96 -2.13 6.18
C ILE A 168 4.21 -3.15 7.03
N VAL A 169 3.76 -4.21 6.38
CA VAL A 169 3.28 -5.44 7.02
C VAL A 169 4.47 -6.39 7.04
N LEU A 170 5.00 -6.63 8.23
CA LEU A 170 5.96 -7.69 8.44
C LEU A 170 5.18 -9.00 8.50
N PRO A 171 5.64 -10.07 7.83
CA PRO A 171 5.03 -11.38 8.05
C PRO A 171 5.11 -11.68 9.55
N VAL A 172 3.96 -11.99 10.16
CA VAL A 172 3.91 -12.67 11.46
C VAL A 172 4.86 -13.87 11.31
N ALA A 173 5.75 -14.09 12.27
CA ALA A 173 6.74 -15.16 12.22
C ALA A 173 6.06 -16.51 12.05
N ALA A 174 5.76 -16.86 10.80
CA ALA A 174 5.27 -18.16 10.41
C ALA A 174 6.48 -19.06 10.51
N GLU A 175 6.36 -20.03 11.41
CA GLU A 175 7.31 -21.11 11.62
C GLU A 175 7.90 -21.59 10.30
N GLN A 176 9.20 -21.83 10.35
CA GLN A 176 10.07 -22.32 9.28
C GLN A 176 9.43 -23.49 8.52
N ARG A 177 8.63 -23.19 7.49
CA ARG A 177 8.33 -24.16 6.42
C ARG A 177 9.38 -23.98 5.33
N ALA A 178 10.02 -25.10 5.00
CA ALA A 178 11.09 -25.24 4.02
C ALA A 178 10.77 -24.55 2.68
N PRO A 179 11.78 -24.16 1.88
CA PRO A 179 11.58 -23.35 0.69
C PRO A 179 10.96 -24.20 -0.42
N GLU A 180 9.64 -24.34 -0.41
CA GLU A 180 8.92 -24.73 -1.62
C GLU A 180 9.13 -23.60 -2.64
N ARG A 181 9.58 -24.02 -3.84
CA ARG A 181 9.92 -23.19 -5.00
C ARG A 181 9.17 -21.85 -5.02
N SER A 182 9.91 -20.75 -5.04
CA SER A 182 9.50 -19.38 -5.36
C SER A 182 7.99 -19.26 -5.62
N ALA A 183 7.20 -19.22 -4.54
CA ALA A 183 5.75 -19.16 -4.66
C ALA A 183 5.39 -17.85 -5.37
N PHE A 184 4.89 -17.96 -6.59
CA PHE A 184 4.44 -16.83 -7.40
C PHE A 184 3.43 -16.00 -6.59
N CYS A 185 3.86 -14.80 -6.15
CA CYS A 185 3.00 -13.86 -5.44
C CYS A 185 2.37 -12.90 -6.44
N ALA A 186 1.21 -13.30 -6.97
CA ALA A 186 0.41 -12.46 -7.86
C ALA A 186 0.19 -11.09 -7.21
N TYR A 187 0.57 -10.03 -7.93
CA TYR A 187 0.30 -8.65 -7.54
C TYR A 187 0.91 -8.19 -6.19
N GLY A 188 1.96 -8.87 -5.71
CA GLY A 188 2.62 -8.50 -4.46
C GLY A 188 1.79 -8.75 -3.20
N ILE A 189 0.73 -9.56 -3.31
CA ILE A 189 -0.12 -9.93 -2.18
C ILE A 189 0.49 -11.14 -1.45
N THR A 190 0.63 -11.04 -0.12
CA THR A 190 0.94 -12.18 0.74
C THR A 190 -0.36 -12.89 1.14
N PRO A 191 -0.49 -14.21 0.93
CA PRO A 191 -1.62 -14.97 1.46
C PRO A 191 -1.69 -14.78 2.99
N ASN A 192 -2.87 -14.48 3.53
CA ASN A 192 -3.14 -14.23 4.96
C ASN A 192 -2.58 -12.92 5.56
N ALA A 193 -2.25 -11.90 4.76
CA ALA A 193 -2.09 -10.56 5.31
C ALA A 193 -3.46 -9.86 5.33
N ASP A 194 -4.05 -9.70 6.51
CA ASP A 194 -5.24 -8.88 6.69
C ASP A 194 -4.94 -7.44 6.21
N ASP A 195 -5.82 -6.89 5.36
CA ASP A 195 -5.67 -5.53 4.87
C ASP A 195 -5.76 -4.55 6.05
N PRO A 196 -4.82 -3.58 6.17
CA PRO A 196 -4.79 -2.66 7.30
C PRO A 196 -6.04 -1.78 7.44
N MET A 197 -6.80 -1.53 6.37
CA MET A 197 -8.09 -0.84 6.50
C MET A 197 -9.14 -1.75 7.13
N SER A 198 -9.19 -3.04 6.76
CA SER A 198 -10.07 -4.00 7.43
C SER A 198 -9.77 -4.11 8.93
N LEU A 199 -8.49 -4.14 9.32
CA LEU A 199 -8.10 -4.14 10.74
C LEU A 199 -8.53 -2.86 11.46
N ALA A 200 -8.38 -1.69 10.82
CA ALA A 200 -8.82 -0.42 11.39
C ALA A 200 -10.34 -0.33 11.53
N ILE A 201 -11.09 -0.83 10.55
CA ILE A 201 -12.56 -0.87 10.58
C ILE A 201 -13.04 -1.80 11.70
N HIS A 202 -12.48 -3.01 11.83
CA HIS A 202 -12.82 -3.90 12.95
C HIS A 202 -12.49 -3.24 14.30
N GLY A 203 -11.33 -2.60 14.44
CA GLY A 203 -10.97 -1.87 15.66
C GLY A 203 -11.92 -0.71 16.00
N LEU A 204 -12.44 0.00 14.99
CA LEU A 204 -13.45 1.05 15.18
C LEU A 204 -14.81 0.47 15.60
N ILE A 205 -15.25 -0.64 15.00
CA ILE A 205 -16.50 -1.33 15.37
C ILE A 205 -16.42 -1.81 16.82
N ASP A 206 -15.32 -2.44 17.20
CA ASP A 206 -15.11 -2.93 18.57
C ASP A 206 -15.10 -1.77 19.58
N HIS A 207 -14.49 -0.65 19.22
CA HIS A 207 -14.47 0.55 20.07
C HIS A 207 -15.88 1.12 20.26
N ALA A 208 -16.64 1.30 19.18
CA ALA A 208 -18.01 1.80 19.23
C ALA A 208 -18.93 0.89 20.06
N ALA A 209 -18.78 -0.44 19.92
CA ALA A 209 -19.52 -1.41 20.73
C ALA A 209 -19.13 -1.38 22.22
N LYS A 210 -17.91 -0.92 22.54
CA LYS A 210 -17.43 -0.75 23.92
C LYS A 210 -17.90 0.57 24.53
N GLU A 211 -17.95 1.64 23.73
CA GLU A 211 -18.52 2.93 24.14
C GLU A 211 -20.03 2.82 24.40
N ALA A 212 -20.79 2.16 23.52
CA ALA A 212 -22.23 1.94 23.70
C ALA A 212 -22.56 1.24 25.03
N ARG A 213 -21.84 0.16 25.35
CA ARG A 213 -21.97 -0.53 26.65
C ARG A 213 -21.69 0.39 27.85
N ARG A 214 -20.69 1.26 27.72
CA ARG A 214 -20.31 2.19 28.79
C ARG A 214 -21.37 3.27 29.02
N VAL A 215 -22.03 3.72 27.94
CA VAL A 215 -23.16 4.66 28.05
C VAL A 215 -24.33 3.97 28.74
N ASP A 216 -24.67 2.73 28.38
CA ASP A 216 -25.74 1.98 29.03
C ASP A 216 -25.47 1.77 30.54
N GLU A 217 -24.22 1.45 30.91
CA GLU A 217 -23.80 1.34 32.31
C GLU A 217 -23.95 2.66 33.09
N ILE A 218 -23.60 3.79 32.47
CA ILE A 218 -23.76 5.12 33.08
C ILE A 218 -25.24 5.46 33.25
N VAL A 219 -26.07 5.19 32.24
CA VAL A 219 -27.52 5.43 32.30
C VAL A 219 -28.14 4.62 33.45
N ALA A 220 -27.82 3.32 33.54
CA ALA A 220 -28.30 2.47 34.61
C ALA A 220 -27.86 2.96 36.01
N ALA A 221 -26.62 3.43 36.15
CA ALA A 221 -26.11 3.99 37.40
C ALA A 221 -26.83 5.30 37.78
N LEU A 222 -27.12 6.16 36.80
CA LEU A 222 -27.87 7.41 37.02
C LEU A 222 -29.32 7.14 37.42
N GLU A 223 -29.98 6.13 36.82
CA GLU A 223 -31.33 5.71 37.20
C GLU A 223 -31.36 5.16 38.64
N GLN A 224 -30.37 4.35 39.04
CA GLN A 224 -30.23 3.88 40.42
C GLN A 224 -30.01 5.04 41.40
N LEU A 225 -29.21 6.03 41.03
CA LEU A 225 -28.97 7.21 41.86
C LEU A 225 -30.23 8.08 41.99
N GLY A 226 -30.96 8.28 40.89
CA GLY A 226 -32.23 9.01 40.86
C GLY A 226 -33.33 8.33 41.68
N THR A 227 -33.44 7.01 41.59
CA THR A 227 -34.37 6.23 42.43
C THR A 227 -34.00 6.29 43.91
N HIS A 228 -32.70 6.25 44.25
CA HIS A 228 -32.23 6.41 45.63
C HIS A 228 -32.48 7.81 46.20
N LEU A 229 -32.30 8.87 45.41
CA LEU A 229 -32.62 10.25 45.80
C LEU A 229 -34.12 10.47 46.01
N ASN A 230 -34.97 9.91 45.13
CA ASN A 230 -36.42 9.92 45.30
C ASN A 230 -36.86 9.13 46.56
N ALA A 231 -36.18 8.03 46.87
CA ALA A 231 -36.43 7.26 48.09
C ALA A 231 -36.02 8.05 49.36
N LEU A 232 -34.92 8.80 49.32
CA LEU A 232 -34.48 9.69 50.40
C LEU A 232 -35.38 10.93 50.56
N GLN A 233 -35.97 11.42 49.47
CA GLN A 233 -36.98 12.48 49.48
C GLN A 233 -38.40 11.93 49.73
N GLY A 234 -38.53 10.66 50.07
CA GLY A 234 -39.77 9.99 50.39
C GLY A 234 -40.46 10.59 51.63
N VAL A 235 -41.45 11.44 51.36
CA VAL A 235 -42.70 11.60 52.11
C VAL A 235 -42.61 12.20 53.53
N ASP A 236 -42.25 13.48 53.66
CA ASP A 236 -42.86 14.33 54.71
C ASP A 236 -42.58 15.84 54.57
N GLY A 237 -41.39 16.26 54.12
CA GLY A 237 -41.01 17.68 54.13
C GLY A 237 -41.72 18.56 53.08
N ALA A 238 -41.78 18.11 51.83
CA ALA A 238 -42.27 18.92 50.72
C ALA A 238 -43.81 19.06 50.69
N GLN A 239 -44.56 18.07 51.17
CA GLN A 239 -46.01 18.16 51.30
C GLN A 239 -46.44 19.05 52.47
N LEU A 240 -45.64 19.14 53.54
CA LEU A 240 -45.91 20.02 54.67
C LEU A 240 -45.74 21.50 54.28
N ASP A 241 -44.70 21.82 53.50
CA ASP A 241 -44.43 23.20 53.07
C ASP A 241 -45.43 23.68 52.01
N LEU A 242 -45.88 22.82 51.09
CA LEU A 242 -46.95 23.19 50.14
C LEU A 242 -48.31 23.40 50.84
N ARG A 243 -48.65 22.59 51.85
CA ARG A 243 -49.88 22.80 52.64
C ARG A 243 -49.82 24.07 53.48
N ARG A 244 -48.66 24.39 54.06
CA ARG A 244 -48.44 25.67 54.78
C ARG A 244 -48.55 26.87 53.87
N LEU A 245 -48.00 26.81 52.65
CA LEU A 245 -48.14 27.88 51.67
C LEU A 245 -49.60 28.07 51.22
N SER A 246 -50.35 26.98 50.99
CA SER A 246 -51.77 27.04 50.61
C SER A 246 -52.64 27.67 51.71
N ALA A 247 -52.42 27.28 52.97
CA ALA A 247 -53.18 27.83 54.11
C ALA A 247 -52.93 29.34 54.34
N VAL A 248 -51.69 29.79 54.13
CA VAL A 248 -51.31 31.21 54.21
C VAL A 248 -51.91 32.02 53.05
N LEU A 249 -52.01 31.44 51.84
CA LEU A 249 -52.60 32.10 50.67
C LEU A 249 -54.14 32.15 50.72
N GLU A 250 -54.79 31.19 51.39
CA GLU A 250 -56.25 31.14 51.56
C GLU A 250 -56.76 31.98 52.74
N GLY A 251 -55.87 32.70 53.45
CA GLY A 251 -56.25 33.69 54.47
C GLY A 251 -56.84 33.10 55.76
N SER A 252 -56.62 31.81 56.03
CA SER A 252 -56.99 31.20 57.31
C SER A 252 -55.83 31.35 58.29
N ALA A 253 -55.96 32.33 59.18
CA ALA A 253 -55.07 32.45 60.33
C ALA A 253 -55.22 31.20 61.22
N LEU A 254 -54.14 30.44 61.41
CA LEU A 254 -54.02 29.51 62.52
C LEU A 254 -53.80 30.34 63.79
N GLU A 255 -54.89 30.75 64.42
CA GLU A 255 -54.89 31.04 65.86
C GLU A 255 -54.67 29.71 66.62
N ARG A 256 -53.88 29.82 67.70
CA ARG A 256 -53.34 28.80 68.63
C ARG A 256 -54.05 27.45 68.71
#